data_AF-A0A9D3N6Q4-F1
#
_entry.id   AF-A0A9D3N6Q4-F1
#
_cell.length_a   1.000
_cell.length_b   1.000
_cell.length_c   1.000
_cell.angle_alpha   90.00
_cell.angle_beta   90.00
_cell.angle_gamma   90.00
#
_symmetry.space_group_name_H-M   'P 1'
#
loop_
_entity.id
_entity.type
_entity.pdbx_description
1 polymer ?
#
loop_
_entity_poly.entity_id
_entity_poly.type
_entity_poly.pdbx_seq_one_letter_code
_entity_poly.pdbx_strand_id
1 'polypeptide(L)'
;MRNVHTGADCRNKAQDQHREKEMSVSTSLPSSGLSAAQKVKQAGRDFTYLIVVLVGLGVTGGLLYVIFQELFSSSSPSKIYGKAFNKCKSHPEVIGAFGEPIKGYGETTRRGRRQQVSHIEYMKDGQKHMRLKFYIEGSEPGLRGIVHSESRESQESGKYEFRYIFVEITSNAARARLKIMKIDYED
;
A
#
# COMPACT_ATOMS: atom_id res chain seq x y z
N MET A 1 -18.92 -34.59 -57.59
CA MET A 1 -18.47 -33.61 -58.61
C MET A 1 -18.54 -32.20 -58.01
N ARG A 2 -17.41 -31.47 -58.13
CA ARG A 2 -17.21 -30.01 -57.99
C ARG A 2 -17.03 -29.39 -56.58
N ASN A 3 -15.78 -28.97 -56.36
CA ASN A 3 -15.29 -27.95 -55.43
C ASN A 3 -15.88 -26.56 -55.71
N VAL A 4 -15.93 -25.72 -54.66
CA VAL A 4 -15.78 -24.25 -54.74
C VAL A 4 -14.87 -23.77 -53.60
N HIS A 5 -13.97 -22.84 -53.95
CA HIS A 5 -12.94 -22.18 -53.14
C HIS A 5 -13.58 -21.23 -52.10
N THR A 6 -12.91 -20.76 -51.03
CA THR A 6 -11.95 -19.63 -51.00
C THR A 6 -11.40 -19.53 -49.55
N GLY A 7 -10.08 -19.50 -49.31
CA GLY A 7 -9.32 -18.30 -48.93
C GLY A 7 -9.23 -18.12 -47.40
N ALA A 8 -8.13 -17.75 -46.74
CA ALA A 8 -6.82 -17.25 -47.17
C ALA A 8 -5.81 -17.31 -45.98
N ASP A 9 -4.52 -17.27 -46.32
CA ASP A 9 -3.32 -16.75 -45.59
C ASP A 9 -3.16 -17.01 -44.07
N CYS A 10 -2.00 -17.48 -43.58
CA CYS A 10 -0.77 -16.72 -43.64
C CYS A 10 0.51 -17.58 -43.73
N ARG A 11 1.31 -17.14 -44.70
CA ARG A 11 2.73 -17.36 -45.01
C ARG A 11 3.67 -17.14 -43.82
N ASN A 12 4.66 -18.02 -43.65
CA ASN A 12 6.09 -17.65 -43.58
C ASN A 12 6.98 -18.89 -43.75
N LYS A 13 7.89 -18.80 -44.72
CA LYS A 13 8.87 -19.82 -45.10
C LYS A 13 10.21 -19.14 -45.34
N ALA A 14 11.28 -19.89 -45.06
CA ALA A 14 12.67 -19.71 -45.46
C ALA A 14 13.48 -18.71 -44.59
N GLN A 15 14.72 -18.96 -44.17
CA GLN A 15 15.79 -19.91 -44.57
C GLN A 15 16.48 -20.40 -43.27
N ASP A 16 16.84 -21.65 -43.02
CA ASP A 16 17.58 -22.71 -43.73
C ASP A 16 19.13 -22.59 -43.68
N GLN A 17 19.75 -23.75 -43.37
CA GLN A 17 21.18 -24.12 -43.44
C GLN A 17 22.14 -23.53 -42.37
N HIS A 18 23.10 -24.22 -41.74
CA HIS A 18 23.58 -25.61 -41.76
C HIS A 18 24.75 -25.69 -40.76
N ARG A 19 24.71 -26.60 -39.77
CA ARG A 19 25.94 -27.28 -39.30
C ARG A 19 25.60 -28.59 -38.62
N GLU A 20 25.54 -29.62 -39.45
CA GLU A 20 25.58 -31.01 -39.03
C GLU A 20 26.80 -31.26 -38.13
N LYS A 21 26.56 -31.89 -36.98
CA LYS A 21 27.50 -32.81 -36.35
C LYS A 21 26.74 -34.08 -36.00
N GLU A 22 26.66 -34.93 -37.01
CA GLU A 22 26.90 -36.37 -36.95
C GLU A 22 26.74 -36.99 -35.57
N MET A 23 25.59 -37.62 -35.40
CA MET A 23 25.22 -38.50 -34.31
C MET A 23 25.88 -39.86 -34.55
N SER A 24 27.15 -39.99 -34.16
CA SER A 24 27.82 -41.29 -34.05
C SER A 24 27.35 -41.99 -32.78
N VAL A 25 26.42 -42.92 -32.92
CA VAL A 25 26.06 -43.90 -31.89
C VAL A 25 27.29 -44.77 -31.63
N SER A 26 27.89 -44.62 -30.46
CA SER A 26 28.89 -45.57 -29.94
C SER A 26 28.42 -46.06 -28.57
N THR A 27 27.97 -47.30 -28.54
CA THR A 27 27.77 -48.09 -27.33
C THR A 27 29.15 -48.39 -26.72
N SER A 28 29.44 -47.91 -25.50
CA SER A 28 30.34 -48.58 -24.54
C SER A 28 30.22 -48.00 -23.12
N LEU A 29 29.60 -48.79 -22.23
CA LEU A 29 29.86 -49.10 -20.81
C LEU A 29 30.47 -48.05 -19.82
N PRO A 30 30.22 -48.25 -18.50
CA PRO A 30 30.11 -47.21 -17.49
C PRO A 30 31.47 -46.87 -16.88
N SER A 31 31.78 -45.59 -16.67
CA SER A 31 32.72 -45.23 -15.60
C SER A 31 32.70 -43.73 -15.28
N SER A 32 32.98 -43.49 -14.02
CA SER A 32 33.50 -42.24 -13.44
C SER A 32 32.50 -41.09 -13.31
N GLY A 33 32.10 -40.88 -12.05
CA GLY A 33 31.30 -39.75 -11.63
C GLY A 33 31.88 -38.43 -12.15
N LEU A 34 30.95 -37.56 -12.56
CA LEU A 34 31.15 -36.17 -12.95
C LEU A 34 32.40 -35.58 -12.27
N SER A 35 33.45 -35.36 -13.07
CA SER A 35 34.74 -34.83 -12.61
C SER A 35 34.51 -33.57 -11.77
N ALA A 36 35.26 -33.43 -10.67
CA ALA A 36 35.19 -32.30 -9.76
C ALA A 36 35.23 -30.95 -10.51
N ALA A 37 35.96 -30.88 -11.63
CA ALA A 37 36.02 -29.70 -12.49
C ALA A 37 34.67 -29.33 -13.15
N GLN A 38 33.86 -30.32 -13.58
CA GLN A 38 32.52 -30.06 -14.12
C GLN A 38 31.53 -29.68 -13.01
N LYS A 39 31.62 -30.29 -11.81
CA LYS A 39 30.82 -29.88 -10.65
C LYS A 39 31.12 -28.45 -10.21
N VAL A 40 32.39 -28.04 -10.20
CA VAL A 40 32.80 -26.65 -9.88
C VAL A 40 32.33 -25.69 -10.96
N LYS A 41 32.43 -26.07 -12.24
CA LYS A 41 31.94 -25.24 -13.36
C LYS A 41 30.42 -25.08 -13.36
N GLN A 42 29.69 -26.08 -12.88
CA GLN A 42 28.24 -26.03 -12.74
C GLN A 42 27.82 -25.22 -11.51
N ALA A 43 28.49 -25.42 -10.37
CA ALA A 43 28.30 -24.60 -9.16
C ALA A 43 28.62 -23.11 -9.39
N GLY A 44 29.62 -22.79 -10.22
CA GLY A 44 29.95 -21.41 -10.58
C GLY A 44 28.84 -20.70 -11.39
N ARG A 45 28.07 -21.44 -12.19
CA ARG A 45 26.93 -20.87 -12.93
C ARG A 45 25.75 -20.61 -11.99
N ASP A 46 25.46 -21.53 -11.08
CA ASP A 46 24.41 -21.33 -10.07
C ASP A 46 24.74 -20.17 -9.13
N PHE A 47 26.00 -20.01 -8.75
CA PHE A 47 26.46 -18.89 -7.96
C PHE A 47 26.27 -17.54 -8.67
N THR A 48 26.49 -17.51 -9.99
CA THR A 48 26.26 -16.30 -10.81
C THR A 48 24.79 -15.90 -10.80
N TYR A 49 23.87 -16.85 -10.97
CA TYR A 49 22.43 -16.57 -10.89
C TYR A 49 22.01 -16.11 -9.48
N LEU A 50 22.55 -16.71 -8.42
CA LEU A 50 22.30 -16.27 -7.05
C LEU A 50 22.76 -14.83 -6.80
N ILE A 51 23.95 -14.46 -7.27
CA ILE A 51 24.44 -13.08 -7.16
C ILE A 51 23.49 -12.12 -7.87
N VAL A 52 23.10 -12.43 -9.12
CA VAL A 52 22.20 -11.56 -9.89
C VAL A 52 20.85 -11.39 -9.19
N VAL A 53 20.31 -12.47 -8.60
CA VAL A 53 19.05 -12.42 -7.82
C VAL A 53 19.21 -11.58 -6.56
N LEU A 54 20.30 -11.75 -5.80
CA LEU A 54 20.57 -10.96 -4.59
C LEU A 54 20.73 -9.47 -4.89
N VAL A 55 21.44 -9.13 -5.98
CA VAL A 55 21.58 -7.74 -6.44
C VAL A 55 20.21 -7.19 -6.86
N GLY A 56 19.43 -7.96 -7.62
CA GLY A 56 18.09 -7.54 -8.05
C GLY A 56 17.16 -7.27 -6.86
N LEU A 57 17.16 -8.15 -5.84
CA LEU A 57 16.40 -7.96 -4.60
C LEU A 57 16.94 -6.80 -3.78
N GLY A 58 18.26 -6.59 -3.73
CA GLY A 58 18.88 -5.46 -3.04
C GLY A 58 18.50 -4.13 -3.66
N VAL A 59 18.57 -4.00 -4.99
CA VAL A 59 18.19 -2.78 -5.70
C VAL A 59 16.69 -2.52 -5.58
N THR A 60 15.86 -3.54 -5.85
CA THR A 60 14.40 -3.41 -5.77
C THR A 60 13.95 -3.13 -4.34
N GLY A 61 14.49 -3.86 -3.36
CA GLY A 61 14.21 -3.68 -1.94
C GLY A 61 14.70 -2.34 -1.41
N GLY A 62 15.87 -1.88 -1.82
CA GLY A 62 16.42 -0.58 -1.46
C GLY A 62 15.61 0.58 -2.03
N LEU A 63 15.26 0.52 -3.32
CA LEU A 63 14.42 1.55 -3.95
C LEU A 63 13.03 1.60 -3.32
N LEU A 64 12.40 0.42 -3.12
CA LEU A 64 11.14 0.34 -2.38
C LEU A 64 11.32 0.90 -0.97
N TYR A 65 12.37 0.55 -0.24
CA TYR A 65 12.61 1.06 1.10
C TYR A 65 12.71 2.58 1.14
N VAL A 66 13.42 3.21 0.21
CA VAL A 66 13.53 4.67 0.13
C VAL A 66 12.18 5.31 -0.16
N ILE A 67 11.43 4.81 -1.15
CA ILE A 67 10.09 5.33 -1.50
C ILE A 67 9.12 5.16 -0.32
N PHE A 68 9.12 3.97 0.29
CA PHE A 68 8.33 3.71 1.48
C PHE A 68 8.76 4.67 2.60
N GLN A 69 10.06 4.85 2.84
CA GLN A 69 10.50 5.81 3.85
C GLN A 69 10.13 7.24 3.51
N GLU A 70 10.28 7.74 2.29
CA GLU A 70 9.84 9.10 1.96
C GLU A 70 8.33 9.27 2.16
N LEU A 71 7.52 8.33 1.65
CA LEU A 71 6.06 8.35 1.80
C LEU A 71 5.60 8.17 3.24
N PHE A 72 6.36 7.47 4.07
CA PHE A 72 6.02 7.18 5.46
C PHE A 72 6.78 8.02 6.50
N SER A 73 7.79 8.78 6.09
CA SER A 73 8.61 9.72 6.88
C SER A 73 8.08 11.14 6.77
N SER A 74 7.45 11.51 5.64
CA SER A 74 6.59 12.69 5.60
C SER A 74 5.16 12.29 5.96
N SER A 75 4.94 11.91 7.22
CA SER A 75 3.69 12.29 7.89
C SER A 75 2.40 11.98 7.16
N SER A 76 2.35 10.76 6.58
CA SER A 76 1.24 10.35 5.74
C SER A 76 -0.10 10.57 6.47
N PRO A 77 -1.06 11.28 5.86
CA PRO A 77 -2.39 11.52 6.41
C PRO A 77 -3.07 10.24 6.92
N SER A 78 -2.76 9.09 6.31
CA SER A 78 -3.27 7.77 6.69
C SER A 78 -2.77 7.29 8.05
N LYS A 79 -1.49 7.52 8.40
CA LYS A 79 -0.94 7.15 9.72
C LYS A 79 -1.58 8.01 10.82
N ILE A 80 -1.71 9.31 10.56
CA ILE A 80 -2.29 10.26 11.49
C ILE A 80 -3.79 9.99 11.65
N TYR A 81 -4.49 9.67 10.55
CA TYR A 81 -5.87 9.16 10.58
C TYR A 81 -6.00 7.92 11.47
N GLY A 82 -5.16 6.91 11.28
CA GLY A 82 -5.20 5.69 12.09
C GLY A 82 -5.02 5.98 13.58
N LYS A 83 -4.08 6.86 13.93
CA LYS A 83 -3.88 7.29 15.33
C LYS A 83 -5.08 8.05 15.88
N ALA A 84 -5.60 9.05 15.15
CA ALA A 84 -6.75 9.85 15.56
C ALA A 84 -8.01 8.98 15.72
N PHE A 85 -8.25 8.07 14.78
CA PHE A 85 -9.37 7.13 14.82
C PHE A 85 -9.27 6.16 16.00
N ASN A 86 -8.09 5.59 16.25
CA ASN A 86 -7.88 4.71 17.41
C ASN A 86 -8.12 5.46 18.73
N LYS A 87 -7.70 6.72 18.83
CA LYS A 87 -7.96 7.57 20.00
C LYS A 87 -9.46 7.83 20.19
N CYS A 88 -10.18 8.12 19.12
CA CYS A 88 -11.64 8.25 19.16
C CYS A 88 -12.30 6.95 19.62
N LYS A 89 -11.85 5.80 19.09
CA LYS A 89 -12.39 4.48 19.44
C LYS A 89 -12.12 4.10 20.90
N SER A 90 -11.03 4.55 21.49
CA SER A 90 -10.70 4.29 22.91
C SER A 90 -11.35 5.26 23.90
N HIS A 91 -11.94 6.37 23.43
CA HIS A 91 -12.45 7.40 24.32
C HIS A 91 -13.84 7.00 24.86
N PRO A 92 -14.04 6.91 26.19
CA PRO A 92 -15.27 6.39 26.78
C PRO A 92 -16.51 7.19 26.38
N GLU A 93 -16.37 8.51 26.22
CA GLU A 93 -17.48 9.33 25.78
C GLU A 93 -17.91 9.04 24.32
N VAL A 94 -16.95 8.76 23.44
CA VAL A 94 -17.24 8.45 22.03
C VAL A 94 -17.87 7.05 21.95
N ILE A 95 -17.34 6.09 22.71
CA ILE A 95 -17.93 4.76 22.82
C ILE A 95 -19.37 4.85 23.35
N GLY A 96 -19.62 5.62 24.40
CA GLY A 96 -20.95 5.80 24.97
C GLY A 96 -21.94 6.51 24.05
N ALA A 97 -21.46 7.35 23.13
CA ALA A 97 -22.32 8.08 22.19
C ALA A 97 -22.64 7.30 20.90
N PHE A 98 -21.68 6.52 20.39
CA PHE A 98 -21.81 5.82 19.10
C PHE A 98 -22.10 4.32 19.24
N GLY A 99 -21.73 3.71 20.37
CA GLY A 99 -21.77 2.26 20.57
C GLY A 99 -20.71 1.51 19.75
N GLU A 100 -20.40 0.28 20.15
CA GLU A 100 -19.50 -0.60 19.40
C GLU A 100 -20.27 -1.48 18.41
N PRO A 101 -19.75 -1.75 17.19
CA PRO A 101 -18.48 -1.29 16.63
C PRO A 101 -18.53 0.10 15.97
N ILE A 102 -17.48 0.91 16.22
CA ILE A 102 -17.27 2.21 15.56
C ILE A 102 -16.54 2.01 14.23
N LYS A 103 -17.06 2.63 13.16
CA LYS A 103 -16.51 2.64 11.81
C LYS A 103 -16.08 4.06 11.43
N GLY A 104 -14.89 4.21 10.87
CA GLY A 104 -14.40 5.47 10.32
C GLY A 104 -14.35 5.44 8.79
N TYR A 105 -14.72 6.54 8.14
CA TYR A 105 -14.64 6.69 6.69
C TYR A 105 -14.22 8.11 6.28
N GLY A 106 -13.61 8.21 5.10
CA GLY A 106 -13.19 9.48 4.51
C GLY A 106 -14.32 10.30 3.92
N GLU A 107 -13.98 11.42 3.29
CA GLU A 107 -14.94 12.30 2.63
C GLU A 107 -15.66 11.55 1.50
N THR A 108 -16.98 11.68 1.44
CA THR A 108 -17.78 11.03 0.41
C THR A 108 -17.67 11.87 -0.85
N THR A 109 -16.99 11.34 -1.87
CA THR A 109 -17.02 11.96 -3.20
C THR A 109 -18.46 11.99 -3.71
N ARG A 110 -18.81 12.98 -4.55
CA ARG A 110 -20.16 13.14 -5.15
C ARG A 110 -20.66 11.88 -5.88
N ARG A 111 -19.77 10.93 -6.21
CA ARG A 111 -20.05 9.62 -6.83
C ARG A 111 -20.14 8.45 -5.83
N GLY A 112 -20.16 8.70 -4.53
CA GLY A 112 -20.34 7.67 -3.49
C GLY A 112 -19.08 6.89 -3.09
N ARG A 113 -17.89 7.22 -3.62
CA ARG A 113 -16.62 6.61 -3.17
C ARG A 113 -16.15 7.28 -1.87
N ARG A 114 -16.04 6.50 -0.80
CA ARG A 114 -15.52 6.90 0.54
C ARG A 114 -14.01 6.62 0.66
N GLN A 115 -13.20 7.11 -0.28
CA GLN A 115 -11.83 6.59 -0.45
C GLN A 115 -10.72 7.46 0.14
N GLN A 116 -10.96 8.75 0.41
CA GLN A 116 -9.88 9.65 0.85
C GLN A 116 -10.28 10.44 2.08
N VAL A 117 -9.38 10.46 3.06
CA VAL A 117 -9.51 11.32 4.22
C VAL A 117 -9.14 12.74 3.80
N SER A 118 -10.01 13.69 4.11
CA SER A 118 -9.79 15.11 3.81
C SER A 118 -8.67 15.60 4.70
N HIS A 119 -7.52 15.92 4.10
CA HIS A 119 -6.37 16.45 4.80
C HIS A 119 -5.94 17.76 4.16
N ILE A 120 -5.52 18.71 4.98
CA ILE A 120 -4.99 20.00 4.55
C ILE A 120 -3.69 20.22 5.32
N GLU A 121 -2.59 20.25 4.57
CA GLU A 121 -1.29 20.65 5.07
C GLU A 121 -1.11 22.15 4.86
N TYR A 122 -0.71 22.87 5.90
CA TYR A 122 -0.47 24.31 5.82
C TYR A 122 0.70 24.70 6.72
N MET A 123 1.43 25.74 6.33
CA MET A 123 2.51 26.31 7.13
C MET A 123 1.93 27.38 8.05
N LYS A 124 2.22 27.30 9.34
CA LYS A 124 1.86 28.33 10.33
C LYS A 124 3.01 28.52 11.31
N ASP A 125 3.42 29.78 11.52
CA ASP A 125 4.49 30.13 12.45
C ASP A 125 5.82 29.39 12.20
N GLY A 126 6.11 29.11 10.92
CA GLY A 126 7.32 28.35 10.51
C GLY A 126 7.25 26.84 10.79
N GLN A 127 6.12 26.33 11.28
CA GLN A 127 5.87 24.91 11.50
C GLN A 127 4.84 24.39 10.49
N LYS A 128 5.01 23.13 10.08
CA LYS A 128 4.05 22.47 9.19
C LYS A 128 2.91 21.92 10.04
N HIS A 129 1.69 22.36 9.76
CA HIS A 129 0.48 21.88 10.39
C HIS A 129 -0.28 20.99 9.41
N MET A 130 -0.95 19.97 9.93
CA MET A 130 -1.88 19.16 9.16
C MET A 130 -3.21 19.06 9.88
N ARG A 131 -4.27 19.48 9.19
CA ARG A 131 -5.66 19.28 9.58
C ARG A 131 -6.21 18.06 8.88
N LEU A 132 -6.92 17.24 9.62
CA LEU A 132 -7.56 16.04 9.13
C LEU A 132 -9.05 16.08 9.49
N LYS A 133 -9.89 15.80 8.50
CA LYS A 133 -11.34 15.67 8.65
C LYS A 133 -11.79 14.32 8.13
N PHE A 134 -12.44 13.55 9.00
CA PHE A 134 -13.03 12.26 8.67
C PHE A 134 -14.36 12.06 9.39
N TYR A 135 -15.09 11.03 8.99
CA TYR A 135 -16.41 10.74 9.50
C TYR A 135 -16.39 9.43 10.29
N ILE A 136 -17.20 9.36 11.34
CA ILE A 136 -17.40 8.15 12.14
C ILE A 136 -18.89 7.82 12.23
N GLU A 137 -19.20 6.53 12.20
CA GLU A 137 -20.53 5.97 12.39
C GLU A 137 -20.41 4.83 13.41
N GLY A 138 -21.39 4.70 14.28
CA GLY A 138 -21.46 3.63 15.29
C GLY A 138 -22.58 2.66 15.03
N SER A 139 -22.87 1.84 16.05
CA SER A 139 -24.05 0.96 16.07
C SER A 139 -25.35 1.72 16.30
N GLU A 140 -25.27 2.88 16.95
CA GLU A 140 -26.44 3.71 17.23
C GLU A 140 -27.04 4.27 15.93
N PRO A 141 -28.30 3.90 15.59
CA PRO A 141 -28.91 4.29 14.32
C PRO A 141 -29.21 5.80 14.30
N GLY A 142 -28.82 6.46 13.20
CA GLY A 142 -29.12 7.88 12.99
C GLY A 142 -28.16 8.86 13.66
N LEU A 143 -27.09 8.38 14.29
CA LEU A 143 -25.99 9.18 14.81
C LEU A 143 -24.79 9.13 13.86
N ARG A 144 -24.26 10.29 13.51
CA ARG A 144 -23.06 10.45 12.69
C ARG A 144 -22.10 11.41 13.36
N GLY A 145 -20.81 11.11 13.33
CA GLY A 145 -19.76 11.96 13.86
C GLY A 145 -18.88 12.51 12.76
N ILE A 146 -18.47 13.76 12.90
CA ILE A 146 -17.39 14.35 12.11
C ILE A 146 -16.23 14.60 13.06
N VAL A 147 -15.08 14.00 12.77
CA VAL A 147 -13.87 14.19 13.55
C VAL A 147 -12.99 15.20 12.87
N HIS A 148 -12.63 16.23 13.60
CA HIS A 148 -11.65 17.22 13.22
C HIS A 148 -10.43 17.06 14.12
N SER A 149 -9.28 16.85 13.50
CA SER A 149 -8.00 16.83 14.23
C SER A 149 -7.02 17.78 13.58
N GLU A 150 -6.26 18.48 14.41
CA GLU A 150 -5.12 19.28 13.99
C GLU A 150 -3.86 18.71 14.62
N SER A 151 -2.83 18.58 13.80
CA SER A 151 -1.51 18.14 14.21
C SER A 151 -0.45 19.12 13.74
N ARG A 152 0.62 19.27 14.51
CA ARG A 152 1.79 20.09 14.18
C ARG A 152 3.01 19.21 14.06
N GLU A 153 3.92 19.56 13.16
CA GLU A 153 5.22 18.92 13.03
C GLU A 153 6.15 19.47 14.11
N SER A 154 6.60 18.58 15.01
CA SER A 154 7.57 18.90 16.05
C SER A 154 8.95 19.07 15.43
N GLN A 155 9.58 20.23 15.66
CA GLN A 155 10.90 20.55 15.11
C GLN A 155 12.01 19.65 15.67
N GLU A 156 11.82 19.09 16.86
CA GLU A 156 12.81 18.22 17.53
C GLU A 156 12.79 16.77 17.02
N SER A 157 11.59 16.26 16.71
CA SER A 157 11.41 14.83 16.37
C SER A 157 11.04 14.58 14.91
N GLY A 158 10.65 15.62 14.17
CA GLY A 158 10.07 15.51 12.81
C GLY A 158 8.73 14.75 12.79
N LYS A 159 8.12 14.48 13.96
CA LYS A 159 6.86 13.75 14.09
C LYS A 159 5.69 14.71 14.22
N TYR A 160 4.53 14.24 13.78
CA TYR A 160 3.29 14.99 13.93
C TYR A 160 2.66 14.69 15.28
N GLU A 161 2.48 15.73 16.06
CA GLU A 161 1.84 15.71 17.37
C GLU A 161 0.45 16.33 17.24
N PHE A 162 -0.55 15.67 17.82
CA PHE A 162 -1.91 16.20 17.82
C PHE A 162 -2.01 17.37 18.77
N ARG A 163 -2.49 18.51 18.28
CA ARG A 163 -2.79 19.67 19.10
C ARG A 163 -4.17 19.57 19.72
N TYR A 164 -5.14 19.10 18.93
CA TYR A 164 -6.49 18.85 19.40
C TYR A 164 -7.16 17.84 18.49
N ILE A 165 -8.07 17.07 19.08
CA ILE A 165 -9.02 16.24 18.36
C ILE A 165 -10.39 16.57 18.92
N PHE A 166 -11.37 16.85 18.06
CA PHE A 166 -12.74 16.98 18.50
C PHE A 166 -13.69 16.25 17.58
N VAL A 167 -14.79 15.78 18.17
CA VAL A 167 -15.84 15.03 17.50
C VAL A 167 -17.13 15.83 17.54
N GLU A 168 -17.62 16.18 16.36
CA GLU A 168 -18.93 16.79 16.16
C GLU A 168 -19.98 15.69 15.93
N ILE A 169 -20.86 15.49 16.90
CA ILE A 169 -21.93 14.50 16.81
C ILE A 169 -23.16 15.18 16.24
N THR A 170 -23.63 14.66 15.10
CA THR A 170 -24.88 15.05 14.45
C THR A 170 -25.89 13.90 14.56
N SER A 171 -27.07 14.21 15.09
CA SER A 171 -28.21 13.29 15.07
C SER A 171 -29.15 13.67 13.94
N ASN A 172 -29.63 12.68 13.19
CA ASN A 172 -30.64 12.88 12.15
C ASN A 172 -32.07 13.01 12.72
N ALA A 173 -32.24 13.04 14.05
CA ALA A 173 -33.53 13.24 14.69
C ALA A 173 -34.05 14.67 14.46
N ALA A 174 -35.38 14.85 14.52
CA ALA A 174 -36.05 16.15 14.34
C ALA A 174 -35.58 17.27 15.30
N ARG A 175 -34.82 16.92 16.35
CA ARG A 175 -34.10 17.85 17.23
C ARG A 175 -32.61 17.51 17.27
N ALA A 176 -31.94 17.67 16.13
CA ALA A 176 -30.50 17.53 16.04
C ALA A 176 -29.80 18.46 17.05
N ARG A 177 -29.09 17.89 18.02
CA ARG A 177 -28.18 18.64 18.91
C ARG A 177 -26.76 18.36 18.45
N LEU A 178 -26.02 19.41 18.09
CA LEU A 178 -24.59 19.31 17.85
C LEU A 178 -23.90 19.16 19.21
N LYS A 179 -23.24 18.03 19.44
CA LYS A 179 -22.37 17.85 20.61
C LYS A 179 -20.92 17.85 20.11
N ILE A 180 -20.10 18.74 20.67
CA ILE A 180 -18.66 18.78 20.41
C ILE A 180 -17.97 18.14 21.60
N MET A 181 -17.26 17.04 21.36
CA MET A 181 -16.41 16.39 22.34
C MET A 181 -14.96 16.75 22.05
N LYS A 182 -14.26 17.37 23.00
CA LYS A 182 -12.81 17.53 22.91
C LYS A 182 -12.16 16.28 23.48
N ILE A 183 -11.33 15.65 22.67
CA ILE A 183 -10.42 14.61 23.11
C ILE A 183 -9.12 15.36 23.35
N ASP A 184 -8.97 15.88 24.56
CA ASP A 184 -7.77 16.62 24.94
C ASP A 184 -6.55 15.70 24.85
N TYR A 185 -5.47 16.24 24.31
CA TYR A 185 -4.19 15.56 24.20
C TYR A 185 -3.33 16.14 25.31
N GLU A 186 -3.05 15.33 26.34
CA GLU A 186 -2.08 15.71 27.38
C GLU A 186 -0.67 15.62 26.77
N ASP A 187 0.09 16.71 26.90
CA ASP A 187 1.46 16.91 26.38
C ASP A 187 2.43 15.80 26.82
#